data_AF-R7V2W5-F1
#
_entry.id   AF-R7V2W5-F1
#
_cell.length_a   1.000
_cell.length_b   1.000
_cell.length_c   1.000
_cell.angle_alpha   90.00
_cell.angle_beta   90.00
_cell.angle_gamma   90.00
#
_symmetry.space_group_name_H-M   'P 1'
#
loop_
_entity.id
_entity.type
_entity.pdbx_description
1 polymer ?
#
loop_
_entity_poly.entity_id
_entity_poly.type
_entity_poly.pdbx_seq_one_letter_code
_entity_poly.pdbx_strand_id
1 'polypeptide(L)'
;GVEYDGLLTKTISGKECQRWDSQIPHAHSYNTRPWTFSHQYYTHNYCRNPSNDPLGPWCLTTDPDVVREYCYVLYCSPCDRKALNEIKPKSFKTDHNGQSYDGMMRSTPGGRYCQSWNAQYPHIHEDYGNYNNWQRFGGVYHNENFCRNPDPVDGNGPWCYTLDPNVRYEYCT
;
A
#
# COMPACT_ATOMS: atom_id res chain seq x y z
N GLY A 1 7.21 2.11 -8.94
CA GLY A 1 5.91 1.43 -9.19
C GLY A 1 5.39 1.54 -10.60
N VAL A 2 5.99 2.35 -11.48
CA VAL A 2 5.65 2.38 -12.92
C VAL A 2 6.09 1.09 -13.59
N GLU A 3 7.22 0.55 -13.13
CA GLU A 3 7.84 -0.71 -13.49
C GLU A 3 7.12 -1.95 -12.92
N TYR A 4 6.06 -1.78 -12.14
CA TYR A 4 5.33 -2.91 -11.56
C TYR A 4 4.62 -3.72 -12.67
N ASP A 5 5.04 -4.97 -12.82
CA ASP A 5 4.55 -5.92 -13.84
C ASP A 5 3.83 -7.13 -13.22
N GLY A 6 3.59 -7.12 -11.91
CA GLY A 6 2.92 -8.20 -11.19
C GLY A 6 1.46 -8.43 -11.60
N LEU A 7 0.87 -9.49 -11.02
CA LEU A 7 -0.41 -10.07 -11.46
C LEU A 7 -1.60 -9.77 -10.52
N LEU A 8 -1.48 -8.77 -9.64
CA LEU A 8 -2.58 -8.43 -8.73
C LEU A 8 -3.78 -7.88 -9.49
N THR A 9 -4.98 -8.40 -9.23
CA THR A 9 -6.25 -8.01 -9.89
C THR A 9 -7.26 -7.36 -8.94
N LYS A 10 -6.87 -7.14 -7.68
CA LYS A 10 -7.76 -6.59 -6.65
C LYS A 10 -7.16 -5.35 -6.02
N THR A 11 -8.03 -4.41 -5.71
CA THR A 11 -7.69 -3.17 -5.00
C THR A 11 -7.46 -3.45 -3.52
N ILE A 12 -7.03 -2.42 -2.79
CA ILE A 12 -6.85 -2.48 -1.33
C ILE A 12 -8.14 -2.88 -0.60
N SER A 13 -9.30 -2.32 -0.97
CA SER A 13 -10.58 -2.72 -0.38
C SER A 13 -11.14 -4.04 -0.94
N GLY A 14 -10.37 -4.75 -1.77
CA GLY A 14 -10.73 -6.05 -2.33
C GLY A 14 -11.65 -5.97 -3.55
N LYS A 15 -11.87 -4.79 -4.14
CA LYS A 15 -12.66 -4.64 -5.37
C LYS A 15 -11.92 -5.24 -6.55
N GLU A 16 -12.66 -5.92 -7.40
CA GLU A 16 -12.09 -6.51 -8.61
C GLU A 16 -11.78 -5.39 -9.61
N CYS A 17 -10.57 -5.43 -10.17
CA CYS A 17 -10.15 -4.48 -11.18
C CYS A 17 -10.93 -4.70 -12.49
N GLN A 18 -11.31 -3.60 -13.13
CA GLN A 18 -11.76 -3.56 -14.50
C GLN A 18 -10.56 -3.83 -15.44
N ARG A 19 -10.80 -4.59 -16.50
CA ARG A 19 -9.79 -4.82 -17.54
C ARG A 19 -9.44 -3.52 -18.25
N TRP A 20 -8.16 -3.32 -18.52
CA TRP A 20 -7.68 -2.12 -19.18
C TRP A 20 -8.14 -1.98 -20.64
N ASP A 21 -8.65 -3.02 -21.28
CA ASP A 21 -9.29 -2.96 -22.61
C ASP A 21 -10.81 -2.82 -22.55
N SER A 22 -11.42 -2.95 -21.36
CA SER A 22 -12.86 -2.76 -21.16
C SER A 22 -13.21 -1.28 -21.03
N GLN A 23 -14.41 -0.91 -21.50
CA GLN A 23 -14.98 0.44 -21.30
C GLN A 23 -16.18 0.43 -20.33
N ILE A 24 -16.37 -0.67 -19.61
CA ILE A 24 -17.47 -0.89 -18.67
C ILE A 24 -16.88 -1.44 -17.36
N PRO A 25 -17.34 -0.96 -16.19
CA PRO A 25 -18.30 0.13 -16.00
C PRO A 25 -17.76 1.52 -16.32
N HIS A 26 -16.44 1.71 -16.28
CA HIS A 26 -15.83 3.03 -16.43
C HIS A 26 -15.21 3.19 -17.82
N ALA A 27 -15.73 4.11 -18.63
CA ALA A 27 -15.11 4.47 -19.91
C ALA A 27 -13.81 5.26 -19.67
N HIS A 28 -12.75 4.98 -20.43
CA HIS A 28 -11.44 5.58 -20.22
C HIS A 28 -10.54 5.51 -21.46
N SER A 29 -9.49 6.34 -21.50
CA SER A 29 -8.52 6.41 -22.61
C SER A 29 -7.22 5.63 -22.39
N TYR A 30 -7.05 4.95 -21.25
CA TYR A 30 -5.85 4.14 -20.96
C TYR A 30 -5.62 2.96 -21.93
N ASN A 31 -6.61 2.54 -22.72
CA ASN A 31 -6.50 1.48 -23.73
C ASN A 31 -5.92 1.94 -25.08
N THR A 32 -5.89 3.26 -25.35
CA THR A 32 -5.43 3.82 -26.63
C THR A 32 -4.13 4.60 -26.51
N ARG A 33 -3.61 4.77 -25.29
CA ARG A 33 -2.46 5.61 -25.00
C ARG A 33 -1.16 4.81 -25.19
N PRO A 34 -0.20 5.26 -26.02
CA PRO A 34 1.00 4.50 -26.39
C PRO A 34 2.10 4.55 -25.30
N TRP A 35 1.72 4.40 -24.03
CA TRP A 35 2.70 4.36 -22.94
C TRP A 35 3.25 2.96 -22.82
N THR A 36 4.54 2.79 -23.14
CA THR A 36 5.58 1.92 -22.51
C THR A 36 5.26 0.47 -22.15
N PHE A 37 4.04 0.02 -22.30
CA PHE A 37 3.52 -1.28 -21.96
C PHE A 37 3.24 -1.98 -23.30
N SER A 38 3.91 -3.11 -23.50
CA SER A 38 3.65 -3.99 -24.65
C SER A 38 2.14 -4.25 -24.78
N HIS A 39 1.66 -4.52 -26.00
CA HIS A 39 0.24 -4.81 -26.27
C HIS A 39 -0.37 -5.91 -25.36
N GLN A 40 0.45 -6.73 -24.72
CA GLN A 40 0.00 -7.74 -23.76
C GLN A 40 -0.65 -7.12 -22.51
N TYR A 41 -0.32 -5.88 -22.11
CA TYR A 41 -0.80 -5.32 -20.84
C TYR A 41 -2.28 -4.94 -20.77
N TYR A 42 -2.94 -4.76 -21.92
CA TYR A 42 -4.30 -4.25 -21.97
C TYR A 42 -5.37 -5.34 -21.82
N THR A 43 -5.04 -6.61 -22.08
CA THR A 43 -6.03 -7.71 -22.08
C THR A 43 -6.30 -8.29 -20.69
N HIS A 44 -5.76 -7.65 -19.65
CA HIS A 44 -5.93 -8.06 -18.26
C HIS A 44 -6.37 -6.89 -17.39
N ASN A 45 -6.72 -7.21 -16.14
CA ASN A 45 -7.12 -6.26 -15.12
C ASN A 45 -6.05 -6.11 -14.03
N TYR A 46 -4.78 -6.33 -14.36
CA TYR A 46 -3.71 -6.21 -13.36
C TYR A 46 -3.47 -4.76 -12.94
N CYS A 47 -3.15 -4.53 -11.67
CA CYS A 47 -2.82 -3.20 -11.16
C CYS A 47 -1.62 -2.59 -11.88
N ARG A 48 -1.70 -1.33 -12.31
CA ARG A 48 -0.63 -0.64 -13.05
C ARG A 48 -0.52 0.82 -12.62
N ASN A 49 0.60 1.46 -12.93
CA ASN A 49 0.79 2.89 -12.66
C ASN A 49 1.12 3.68 -13.94
N PRO A 50 0.16 3.81 -14.87
CA PRO A 50 0.37 4.50 -16.14
C PRO A 50 0.50 6.02 -15.99
N SER A 51 0.13 6.58 -14.83
CA SER A 51 0.17 8.01 -14.54
C SER A 51 1.43 8.45 -13.79
N ASN A 52 2.36 7.52 -13.49
CA ASN A 52 3.47 7.78 -12.58
C ASN A 52 3.01 8.40 -11.25
N ASP A 53 1.89 7.90 -10.74
CA ASP A 53 1.30 8.34 -9.48
C ASP A 53 2.22 7.92 -8.32
N PRO A 54 2.64 8.86 -7.46
CA PRO A 54 3.54 8.53 -6.34
C PRO A 54 2.93 7.54 -5.34
N LEU A 55 1.59 7.40 -5.30
CA LEU A 55 0.91 6.44 -4.41
C LEU A 55 0.96 5.00 -4.94
N GLY A 56 1.37 4.80 -6.20
CA GLY A 56 1.68 3.47 -6.73
C GLY A 56 0.68 2.91 -7.74
N PRO A 57 0.76 1.60 -8.04
CA PRO A 57 -0.18 0.94 -8.94
C PRO A 57 -1.61 0.98 -8.43
N TRP A 58 -2.51 1.20 -9.36
CA TRP A 58 -3.95 1.27 -9.16
C TRP A 58 -4.64 0.56 -10.32
N CYS A 59 -5.94 0.41 -10.22
CA CYS A 59 -6.77 -0.02 -11.33
C CYS A 59 -8.11 0.71 -11.30
N LEU A 60 -8.78 0.74 -12.45
CA LEU A 60 -10.22 1.00 -12.46
C LEU A 60 -10.93 -0.17 -11.79
N THR A 61 -12.06 0.06 -11.13
CA THR A 61 -12.77 -1.03 -10.44
C THR A 61 -14.00 -1.47 -11.24
N THR A 62 -14.49 -2.67 -10.95
CA THR A 62 -15.77 -3.16 -11.49
C THR A 62 -16.99 -2.62 -10.73
N ASP A 63 -16.77 -1.88 -9.65
CA ASP A 63 -17.80 -1.19 -8.89
C ASP A 63 -18.17 0.12 -9.60
N PRO A 64 -19.44 0.33 -9.98
CA PRO A 64 -19.88 1.54 -10.69
C PRO A 64 -19.75 2.82 -9.86
N ASP A 65 -19.69 2.72 -8.53
CA ASP A 65 -19.58 3.89 -7.64
C ASP A 65 -18.12 4.26 -7.35
N VAL A 66 -17.17 3.36 -7.61
CA VAL A 66 -15.74 3.57 -7.37
C VAL A 66 -14.94 3.46 -8.66
N VAL A 67 -14.67 4.60 -9.29
CA VAL A 67 -13.98 4.65 -10.59
C VAL A 67 -12.61 3.98 -10.54
N ARG A 68 -11.77 4.35 -9.56
CA ARG A 68 -10.41 3.83 -9.40
C ARG A 68 -10.04 3.69 -7.94
N GLU A 69 -9.16 2.75 -7.67
CA GLU A 69 -8.59 2.54 -6.34
C GLU A 69 -7.18 1.96 -6.46
N TYR A 70 -6.33 2.26 -5.47
CA TYR A 70 -4.97 1.73 -5.41
C TYR A 70 -4.96 0.23 -5.08
N CYS A 71 -3.88 -0.42 -5.49
CA CYS A 71 -3.64 -1.82 -5.18
C CYS A 71 -2.56 -1.98 -4.11
N TYR A 72 -2.69 -3.04 -3.33
CA TYR A 72 -1.70 -3.40 -2.33
C TYR A 72 -0.50 -4.06 -3.01
N VAL A 73 0.46 -3.24 -3.46
CA VAL A 73 1.69 -3.73 -4.08
C VAL A 73 2.80 -3.79 -3.03
N LEU A 74 3.32 -4.97 -2.79
CA LEU A 74 4.58 -5.15 -2.07
C LEU A 74 5.70 -4.65 -3.00
N TYR A 75 6.27 -3.49 -2.68
CA TYR A 75 7.47 -3.05 -3.35
C TYR A 75 8.61 -3.87 -2.79
N CYS A 76 9.16 -4.77 -3.60
CA CYS A 76 10.37 -5.47 -3.22
C CYS A 76 11.47 -4.43 -3.03
N SER A 77 11.87 -4.17 -1.78
CA SER A 77 13.19 -3.60 -1.54
C SER A 77 14.20 -4.65 -2.02
N PRO A 78 15.42 -4.30 -2.47
CA PRO A 78 16.42 -5.29 -2.93
C PRO A 78 16.70 -6.45 -1.96
N CYS A 79 16.26 -6.31 -0.70
CA CYS A 79 16.32 -7.33 0.35
C CYS A 79 15.25 -8.45 0.25
N ASP A 80 14.18 -8.31 -0.54
CA ASP A 80 13.02 -9.23 -0.48
C ASP A 80 13.11 -10.50 -1.32
N ARG A 81 14.12 -10.64 -2.19
CA ARG A 81 14.29 -11.89 -2.94
C ARG A 81 14.66 -13.09 -2.05
N LYS A 82 15.07 -12.85 -0.80
CA LYS A 82 15.30 -13.90 0.21
C LYS A 82 14.07 -14.18 1.09
N ALA A 83 13.17 -13.21 1.28
CA ALA A 83 12.06 -13.33 2.23
C ALA A 83 10.93 -14.25 1.73
N LEU A 84 10.72 -14.38 0.42
CA LEU A 84 9.69 -15.26 -0.15
C LEU A 84 9.97 -16.76 0.05
N ASN A 85 11.21 -17.15 0.34
CA ASN A 85 11.58 -18.55 0.60
C ASN A 85 11.56 -18.92 2.10
N GLU A 86 11.28 -17.96 2.99
CA GLU A 86 11.17 -18.18 4.44
C GLU A 86 9.73 -17.98 4.95
N ILE A 87 8.73 -18.49 4.21
CA ILE A 87 7.40 -18.71 4.78
C ILE A 87 7.46 -19.89 5.75
N LYS A 88 8.19 -19.72 6.86
CA LYS A 88 7.77 -20.29 8.12
C LYS A 88 6.83 -19.27 8.74
N PRO A 89 5.64 -19.67 9.23
CA PRO A 89 4.80 -18.76 10.00
C PRO A 89 5.60 -18.41 11.26
N LYS A 90 6.33 -17.29 11.24
CA LYS A 90 6.88 -16.69 12.45
C LYS A 90 5.67 -16.25 13.25
N SER A 91 5.31 -17.08 14.21
CA SER A 91 4.40 -16.78 15.31
C SER A 91 4.66 -15.32 15.74
N PHE A 92 3.64 -14.48 15.57
CA PHE A 92 3.55 -13.13 16.12
C PHE A 92 3.89 -13.19 17.62
N LYS A 93 5.14 -12.91 17.97
CA LYS A 93 5.48 -12.44 19.31
C LYS A 93 5.45 -10.94 19.24
N THR A 94 4.26 -10.38 19.21
CA THR A 94 4.08 -8.98 19.57
C THR A 94 4.54 -8.87 21.02
N ASP A 95 5.54 -8.02 21.29
CA ASP A 95 5.56 -7.38 22.60
C ASP A 95 4.16 -6.81 22.88
N HIS A 96 3.77 -6.70 24.15
CA HIS A 96 2.39 -6.35 24.52
C HIS A 96 1.86 -5.03 23.90
N ASN A 97 2.74 -4.25 23.27
CA ASN A 97 2.47 -2.93 22.72
C ASN A 97 2.66 -2.84 21.19
N GLY A 98 3.12 -3.89 20.50
CA GLY A 98 3.31 -3.89 19.05
C GLY A 98 4.51 -3.07 18.52
N GLN A 99 5.53 -2.81 19.34
CA GLN A 99 6.75 -2.07 18.95
C GLN A 99 7.66 -2.93 18.06
N SER A 100 7.66 -4.24 18.25
CA SER A 100 8.40 -5.18 17.42
C SER A 100 7.65 -5.56 16.14
N TYR A 101 6.49 -4.95 15.85
CA TYR A 101 5.70 -5.27 14.67
C TYR A 101 6.43 -4.81 13.40
N ASP A 102 6.90 -5.78 12.63
CA ASP A 102 7.60 -5.60 11.35
C ASP A 102 6.77 -6.07 10.14
N GLY A 103 5.50 -6.39 10.38
CA GLY A 103 4.57 -6.82 9.34
C GLY A 103 4.26 -5.73 8.32
N MET A 104 3.60 -6.12 7.23
CA MET A 104 3.35 -5.24 6.08
C MET A 104 1.92 -4.66 6.05
N MET A 105 1.17 -4.73 7.15
CA MET A 105 -0.18 -4.16 7.20
C MET A 105 -0.12 -2.65 6.97
N ARG A 106 -1.05 -2.10 6.18
CA ARG A 106 -1.16 -0.65 5.89
C ARG A 106 -2.59 -0.21 5.58
N SER A 107 -3.52 -0.96 6.14
CA SER A 107 -4.95 -0.68 6.12
C SER A 107 -5.47 -0.83 7.54
N THR A 108 -6.42 0.01 7.90
CA THR A 108 -7.03 0.05 9.22
C THR A 108 -8.32 -0.77 9.23
N PRO A 109 -8.86 -1.16 10.40
CA PRO A 109 -10.15 -1.86 10.51
C PRO A 109 -11.30 -1.09 9.85
N GLY A 110 -11.26 0.24 9.89
CA GLY A 110 -12.19 1.12 9.18
C GLY A 110 -12.01 1.18 7.66
N GLY A 111 -11.11 0.37 7.08
CA GLY A 111 -10.85 0.32 5.64
C GLY A 111 -10.03 1.50 5.12
N ARG A 112 -9.42 2.30 6.00
CA ARG A 112 -8.61 3.45 5.59
C ARG A 112 -7.19 3.00 5.28
N TYR A 113 -6.60 3.61 4.26
CA TYR A 113 -5.23 3.32 3.90
C TYR A 113 -4.26 4.23 4.63
N CYS A 114 -3.10 3.68 4.98
CA CYS A 114 -2.10 4.44 5.69
C CYS A 114 -1.42 5.47 4.78
N GLN A 115 -1.22 6.67 5.31
CA GLN A 115 -0.29 7.67 4.80
C GLN A 115 1.15 7.21 5.07
N SER A 116 2.05 7.49 4.13
CA SER A 116 3.48 7.17 4.28
C SER A 116 4.10 7.98 5.43
N TRP A 117 4.99 7.35 6.20
CA TRP A 117 5.66 8.00 7.34
C TRP A 117 6.61 9.14 6.94
N ASN A 118 6.94 9.26 5.66
CA ASN A 118 7.71 10.38 5.10
C ASN A 118 6.83 11.39 4.33
N ALA A 119 5.53 11.12 4.15
CA ALA A 119 4.61 12.04 3.51
C ALA A 119 4.06 13.02 4.54
N GLN A 120 3.88 14.28 4.15
CA GLN A 120 3.34 15.34 5.01
C GLN A 120 1.92 15.76 4.60
N TYR A 121 1.23 14.90 3.85
CA TYR A 121 -0.12 15.12 3.34
C TYR A 121 -0.90 13.78 3.29
N PRO A 122 -2.19 13.74 3.67
CA PRO A 122 -3.01 14.87 4.14
C PRO A 122 -2.67 15.36 5.55
N HIS A 123 -2.02 14.53 6.37
CA HIS A 123 -1.72 14.88 7.75
C HIS A 123 -0.25 15.24 7.91
N ILE A 124 0.03 16.49 8.27
CA ILE A 124 1.37 16.89 8.69
C ILE A 124 1.67 16.21 10.03
N HIS A 125 2.84 15.61 10.15
CA HIS A 125 3.29 14.95 11.38
C HIS A 125 4.80 15.06 11.55
N GLU A 126 5.26 14.84 12.78
CA GLU A 126 6.68 14.68 13.06
C GLU A 126 7.26 13.64 12.11
N ASP A 127 8.45 13.93 11.60
CA ASP A 127 9.06 13.13 10.54
C ASP A 127 9.63 11.85 11.13
N TYR A 128 8.73 10.93 11.46
CA TYR A 128 9.11 9.61 11.90
C TYR A 128 9.99 8.97 10.83
N GLY A 129 9.73 9.25 9.54
CA GLY A 129 10.55 8.87 8.40
C GLY A 129 12.01 9.30 8.47
N ASN A 130 12.41 10.23 9.34
CA ASN A 130 13.80 10.67 9.53
C ASN A 130 14.47 10.13 10.80
N TYR A 131 13.79 9.37 11.65
CA TYR A 131 14.46 8.74 12.81
C TYR A 131 15.43 7.66 12.35
N ASN A 132 16.73 7.81 12.63
CA ASN A 132 17.74 6.81 12.29
C ASN A 132 17.60 5.46 13.05
N ASN A 133 16.59 5.31 13.92
CA ASN A 133 16.43 4.16 14.82
C ASN A 133 15.22 3.26 14.48
N TRP A 134 14.67 3.29 13.26
CA TRP A 134 13.54 2.43 12.85
C TRP A 134 13.77 0.93 13.12
N GLN A 135 15.02 0.48 13.15
CA GLN A 135 15.39 -0.88 13.58
C GLN A 135 14.94 -1.22 15.01
N ARG A 136 14.72 -0.20 15.86
CA ARG A 136 14.19 -0.33 17.22
C ARG A 136 12.66 -0.50 17.26
N PHE A 137 11.96 -0.14 16.19
CA PHE A 137 10.49 -0.12 16.09
C PHE A 137 9.96 -1.12 15.03
N GLY A 138 10.71 -2.19 14.75
CA GLY A 138 10.34 -3.18 13.72
C GLY A 138 10.32 -2.63 12.29
N GLY A 139 10.86 -1.43 12.07
CA GLY A 139 10.77 -0.72 10.79
C GLY A 139 11.71 -1.26 9.73
N VAL A 140 11.13 -1.99 8.78
CA VAL A 140 11.70 -2.15 7.44
C VAL A 140 11.30 -0.88 6.65
N TYR A 141 12.31 -0.08 6.28
CA TYR A 141 12.34 1.10 5.40
C TYR A 141 11.46 2.34 5.66
N HIS A 142 12.12 3.50 5.56
CA HIS A 142 11.64 4.86 5.85
C HIS A 142 10.59 5.43 4.87
N ASN A 143 10.22 4.70 3.82
CA ASN A 143 9.42 5.20 2.69
C ASN A 143 8.06 4.50 2.57
N GLU A 144 7.72 3.66 3.53
CA GLU A 144 6.53 2.83 3.48
C GLU A 144 5.45 3.39 4.40
N ASN A 145 4.23 2.91 4.20
CA ASN A 145 3.06 3.29 4.97
C ASN A 145 2.59 2.16 5.87
N PHE A 146 3.50 1.27 6.29
CA PHE A 146 3.14 0.15 7.13
C PHE A 146 2.78 0.58 8.55
N CYS A 147 1.84 -0.12 9.16
CA CYS A 147 1.44 0.07 10.54
C CYS A 147 2.65 -0.16 11.44
N ARG A 148 2.91 0.78 12.35
CA ARG A 148 4.06 0.73 13.27
C ARG A 148 3.62 1.29 14.60
N ASN A 149 4.33 0.93 15.66
CA ASN A 149 4.21 1.63 16.94
C ASN A 149 5.54 2.31 17.28
N PRO A 150 5.74 3.56 16.83
CA PRO A 150 6.95 4.31 17.13
C PRO A 150 6.99 4.85 18.56
N ASP A 151 5.87 4.83 19.30
CA ASP A 151 5.83 5.32 20.67
C ASP A 151 6.06 4.16 21.66
N PRO A 152 7.19 4.17 22.41
CA PRO A 152 7.46 3.11 23.38
C PRO A 152 6.50 3.11 24.58
N VAL A 153 5.73 4.18 24.77
CA VAL A 153 4.80 4.40 25.88
C VAL A 153 3.37 4.02 25.48
N ASP A 154 3.00 4.14 24.21
CA ASP A 154 1.67 3.78 23.73
C ASP A 154 1.51 2.25 23.70
N GLY A 155 0.61 1.73 24.55
CA GLY A 155 0.30 0.30 24.67
C GLY A 155 -0.80 -0.17 23.72
N ASN A 156 -1.32 0.71 22.86
CA ASN A 156 -2.51 0.41 22.05
C ASN A 156 -2.22 -0.33 20.73
N GLY A 157 -0.95 -0.64 20.44
CA GLY A 157 -0.57 -1.43 19.27
C GLY A 157 -0.10 -0.62 18.05
N PRO A 158 0.21 -1.28 16.92
CA PRO A 158 0.63 -0.61 15.70
C PRO A 158 -0.48 0.28 15.14
N TRP A 159 -0.12 1.43 14.59
CA TRP A 159 -1.04 2.38 13.98
C TRP A 159 -0.40 3.03 12.76
N CYS A 160 -1.16 3.85 12.04
CA CYS A 160 -0.63 4.71 11.01
C CYS A 160 -1.46 5.98 10.86
N TYR A 161 -0.86 7.04 10.31
CA TYR A 161 -1.64 8.15 9.75
C TYR A 161 -2.49 7.64 8.60
N THR A 162 -3.68 8.20 8.36
CA THR A 162 -4.54 7.72 7.27
C THR A 162 -4.56 8.68 6.08
N LEU A 163 -4.86 8.18 4.88
CA LEU A 163 -5.08 9.00 3.69
C LEU A 163 -6.45 9.70 3.68
N ASP A 164 -7.33 9.43 4.65
CA ASP A 164 -8.58 10.15 4.83
C ASP A 164 -8.29 11.51 5.50
N PRO A 165 -8.54 12.66 4.85
CA PRO A 165 -8.29 13.98 5.44
C PRO A 165 -9.08 14.23 6.72
N ASN A 166 -10.16 13.47 6.97
CA ASN A 166 -11.01 13.61 8.16
C ASN A 166 -10.58 12.70 9.31
N VAL A 167 -9.71 11.71 9.06
CA VAL A 167 -9.24 10.76 10.08
C VAL A 167 -7.73 10.78 10.13
N ARG A 168 -7.18 11.45 11.15
CA ARG A 168 -5.74 11.69 11.26
C ARG A 168 -4.92 10.40 11.32
N TYR A 169 -5.31 9.47 12.19
CA TYR A 169 -4.65 8.18 12.38
C TYR A 169 -5.66 7.14 12.87
N GLU A 170 -5.32 5.86 12.73
CA GLU A 170 -6.13 4.76 13.24
C GLU A 170 -5.21 3.57 13.57
N TYR A 171 -5.59 2.78 14.58
CA TYR A 171 -4.87 1.57 14.96
C TYR A 171 -5.08 0.46 13.93
N CYS A 172 -4.07 -0.39 13.79
CA CYS A 172 -4.08 -1.54 12.93
C CYS A 172 -4.28 -2.81 13.77
N THR A 173 -5.10 -3.74 13.28
CA THR A 173 -5.42 -5.00 13.96
C THR A 173 -5.10 -6.19 13.07
#